data_AF-A0A5B1QIC4-F1
#
_entry.id   AF-A0A5B1QIC4-F1
#
_cell.length_a   1.000
_cell.length_b   1.000
_cell.length_c   1.000
_cell.angle_alpha   90.00
_cell.angle_beta   90.00
_cell.angle_gamma   90.00
#
_symmetry.space_group_name_H-M   'P 1'
#
loop_
_entity.id
_entity.type
_entity.pdbx_description
1 polymer ?
#
loop_
_entity_poly.entity_id
_entity_poly.type
_entity_poly.pdbx_seq_one_letter_code
_entity_poly.pdbx_strand_id
1 'polypeptide(L)'
;MIFAHILSSNKAVSEVKGLLSGAIVTLERILMNTRLAWSLTEAQDRMLKRIIRHWLIKPINAYGKPVNRAVEDYLFRVGHKSLQLDLYRTDHIIQQTVHTFIAAFQNSHRSNLRKKVFTSVKNGQSLRRFANKLIDTDYEGKDPSVETSKAIHAQVALMRKTARPLVKKKGKKGGNTGFWGNLNGALRGLIKKNGEERGNAQWVAWYDEIIKEDEVITGPTGDAVMSEDEDEDNDDLEYDERGATEILGEDEESLATVPTAAAAPFAVQPEIEMLGLD
;
A
#
# COMPACT_ATOMS: atom_id res chain seq x y z
N MET A 1 -74.37 -8.39 -5.62
CA MET A 1 -73.19 -9.27 -5.74
C MET A 1 -71.91 -8.53 -6.11
N ILE A 2 -71.90 -7.65 -7.12
CA ILE A 2 -70.69 -6.93 -7.57
C ILE A 2 -70.01 -6.12 -6.44
N PHE A 3 -70.79 -5.41 -5.62
CA PHE A 3 -70.26 -4.58 -4.52
C PHE A 3 -69.49 -5.37 -3.45
N ALA A 4 -69.98 -6.57 -3.08
CA ALA A 4 -69.30 -7.44 -2.12
C ALA A 4 -67.95 -7.96 -2.66
N HIS A 5 -67.90 -8.26 -3.96
CA HIS A 5 -66.66 -8.67 -4.63
C HIS A 5 -65.62 -7.54 -4.67
N ILE A 6 -66.06 -6.30 -4.92
CA ILE A 6 -65.19 -5.11 -4.89
C ILE A 6 -64.63 -4.89 -3.49
N LEU A 7 -65.45 -4.98 -2.43
CA LEU A 7 -64.99 -4.83 -1.05
C LEU A 7 -63.98 -5.92 -0.65
N SER A 8 -64.26 -7.18 -1.01
CA SER A 8 -63.33 -8.28 -0.73
C SER A 8 -62.01 -8.11 -1.48
N SER A 9 -62.06 -7.63 -2.73
CA SER A 9 -60.85 -7.37 -3.53
C SER A 9 -60.03 -6.22 -2.93
N ASN A 10 -60.68 -5.12 -2.52
CA ASN A 10 -60.00 -3.99 -1.87
C ASN A 10 -59.34 -4.39 -0.55
N LYS A 11 -59.98 -5.26 0.25
CA LYS A 11 -59.40 -5.80 1.48
C LYS A 11 -58.15 -6.62 1.18
N ALA A 12 -58.20 -7.53 0.21
CA ALA A 12 -57.06 -8.34 -0.19
C ALA A 12 -55.90 -7.47 -0.72
N VAL A 13 -56.18 -6.46 -1.54
CA VAL A 13 -55.15 -5.52 -2.03
C VAL A 13 -54.52 -4.73 -0.88
N SER A 14 -55.32 -4.30 0.10
CA SER A 14 -54.82 -3.61 1.30
C SER A 14 -53.90 -4.50 2.15
N GLU A 15 -54.27 -5.76 2.34
CA GLU A 15 -53.45 -6.75 3.04
C GLU A 15 -52.12 -7.01 2.31
N VAL A 16 -52.17 -7.21 0.99
CA VAL A 16 -50.95 -7.39 0.16
C VAL A 16 -50.05 -6.16 0.24
N LYS A 17 -50.63 -4.94 0.19
CA LYS A 17 -49.86 -3.71 0.35
C LYS A 17 -49.20 -3.63 1.73
N GLY A 18 -49.91 -4.00 2.78
CA GLY A 18 -49.36 -4.07 4.14
C GLY A 18 -48.19 -5.04 4.26
N LEU A 19 -48.33 -6.25 3.70
CA LEU A 19 -47.26 -7.26 3.67
C LEU A 19 -46.05 -6.77 2.87
N LEU A 20 -46.26 -6.17 1.70
CA LEU A 20 -45.18 -5.63 0.87
C LEU A 20 -44.42 -4.51 1.60
N SER A 21 -45.14 -3.58 2.25
CA SER A 21 -44.51 -2.55 3.07
C SER A 21 -43.71 -3.13 4.23
N GLY A 22 -44.23 -4.14 4.92
CA GLY A 22 -43.49 -4.84 5.98
C GLY A 22 -42.22 -5.55 5.47
N ALA A 23 -42.30 -6.15 4.28
CA ALA A 23 -41.16 -6.80 3.64
C ALA A 23 -40.06 -5.79 3.26
N ILE A 24 -40.44 -4.63 2.71
CA ILE A 24 -39.51 -3.54 2.36
C ILE A 24 -38.73 -3.05 3.60
N VAL A 25 -39.43 -2.75 4.69
CA VAL A 25 -38.79 -2.31 5.95
C VAL A 25 -37.82 -3.37 6.49
N THR A 26 -38.20 -4.64 6.38
CA THR A 26 -37.34 -5.75 6.82
C THR A 26 -36.09 -5.87 5.95
N LEU A 27 -36.25 -5.73 4.63
CA LEU A 27 -35.15 -5.71 3.66
C LEU A 27 -34.19 -4.55 3.92
N GLU A 28 -34.71 -3.34 4.15
CA GLU A 28 -33.89 -2.16 4.48
C GLU A 28 -33.07 -2.38 5.76
N ARG A 29 -33.68 -2.98 6.79
CA ARG A 29 -32.97 -3.30 8.04
C ARG A 29 -31.89 -4.35 7.83
N ILE A 30 -32.16 -5.40 7.05
CA ILE A 30 -31.17 -6.42 6.71
C ILE A 30 -30.02 -5.77 5.95
N LEU A 31 -30.31 -4.95 4.93
CA LEU A 31 -29.30 -4.23 4.16
C LEU A 31 -28.42 -3.34 5.04
N MET A 32 -29.04 -2.58 5.96
CA MET A 32 -28.30 -1.75 6.92
C MET A 32 -27.38 -2.59 7.82
N ASN A 33 -27.87 -3.69 8.37
CA ASN A 33 -27.07 -4.58 9.20
C ASN A 33 -25.92 -5.22 8.41
N THR A 34 -26.16 -5.64 7.17
CA THR A 34 -25.12 -6.20 6.31
C THR A 34 -24.05 -5.18 5.92
N ARG A 35 -24.41 -3.89 5.79
CA ARG A 35 -23.44 -2.80 5.56
C ARG A 35 -22.52 -2.60 6.75
N LEU A 36 -23.06 -2.66 7.98
CA LEU A 36 -22.27 -2.54 9.20
C LEU A 36 -21.32 -3.73 9.41
N ALA A 37 -21.70 -4.91 8.92
CA ALA A 37 -20.91 -6.13 9.00
C ALA A 37 -20.02 -6.36 7.77
N TRP A 38 -19.86 -5.36 6.89
CA TRP A 38 -19.03 -5.53 5.69
C TRP A 38 -17.56 -5.69 6.08
N SER A 39 -16.93 -6.72 5.53
CA SER A 39 -15.50 -7.00 5.69
C SER A 39 -14.89 -7.44 4.36
N LEU A 40 -13.56 -7.34 4.29
CA LEU A 40 -12.80 -7.85 3.16
C LEU A 40 -12.89 -9.38 3.13
N THR A 41 -13.13 -9.94 1.95
CA THR A 41 -12.95 -11.39 1.76
C THR A 41 -11.46 -11.75 1.86
N GLU A 42 -11.15 -12.98 2.23
CA GLU A 42 -9.77 -13.46 2.34
C GLU A 42 -8.99 -13.33 1.01
N ALA A 43 -9.67 -13.50 -0.13
CA ALA A 43 -9.07 -13.29 -1.45
C ALA A 43 -8.70 -11.82 -1.68
N GLN A 44 -9.61 -10.89 -1.33
CA GLN A 44 -9.36 -9.45 -1.42
C GLN A 44 -8.24 -9.03 -0.49
N ASP A 45 -8.21 -9.55 0.74
CA ASP A 45 -7.13 -9.32 1.71
C ASP A 45 -5.77 -9.74 1.12
N ARG A 46 -5.64 -10.98 0.63
CA ARG A 46 -4.40 -11.46 0.00
C ARG A 46 -3.95 -10.60 -1.19
N MET A 47 -4.89 -10.18 -2.04
CA MET A 47 -4.56 -9.32 -3.19
C MET A 47 -4.15 -7.91 -2.76
N LEU A 48 -4.85 -7.31 -1.79
CA LEU A 48 -4.50 -6.01 -1.23
C LEU A 48 -3.12 -6.04 -0.57
N LYS A 49 -2.81 -7.09 0.19
CA LYS A 49 -1.48 -7.31 0.77
C LYS A 49 -0.40 -7.28 -0.32
N ARG A 50 -0.58 -8.03 -1.42
CA ARG A 50 0.34 -8.04 -2.57
C ARG A 50 0.52 -6.67 -3.20
N ILE A 51 -0.57 -5.93 -3.43
CA ILE A 51 -0.53 -4.57 -3.98
C ILE A 51 0.28 -3.65 -3.07
N ILE A 52 0.04 -3.68 -1.76
CA ILE A 52 0.74 -2.82 -0.80
C ILE A 52 2.24 -3.15 -0.77
N ARG A 53 2.62 -4.45 -0.81
CA ARG A 53 4.03 -4.87 -0.91
C ARG A 53 4.70 -4.31 -2.17
N HIS A 54 4.03 -4.41 -3.31
CA HIS A 54 4.53 -3.87 -4.58
C HIS A 54 4.82 -2.37 -4.49
N TRP A 55 3.89 -1.58 -3.93
CA TRP A 55 4.08 -0.14 -3.79
C TRP A 55 5.19 0.27 -2.81
N LEU A 56 5.53 -0.57 -1.83
CA LEU A 56 6.61 -0.29 -0.88
C LEU A 56 8.01 -0.53 -1.46
N ILE A 57 8.16 -1.48 -2.38
CA ILE A 57 9.46 -1.71 -3.04
C ILE A 57 9.67 -0.83 -4.28
N LYS A 58 8.58 -0.31 -4.86
CA LYS A 58 8.63 0.57 -6.02
C LYS A 58 9.41 1.86 -5.69
N PRO A 59 10.16 2.44 -6.65
CA PRO A 59 10.81 3.74 -6.47
C PRO A 59 9.77 4.85 -6.20
N ILE A 60 9.66 5.28 -4.94
CA ILE A 60 8.70 6.30 -4.49
C ILE A 60 9.39 7.49 -3.80
N ASN A 61 8.75 8.65 -3.88
CA ASN A 61 9.28 9.91 -3.36
C ASN A 61 9.19 10.05 -1.83
N ALA A 62 8.26 9.33 -1.19
CA ALA A 62 8.15 9.30 0.27
C ALA A 62 7.36 8.07 0.74
N TYR A 63 7.75 7.53 1.90
CA TYR A 63 7.06 6.44 2.59
C TYR A 63 6.05 6.97 3.61
N GLY A 64 5.01 6.17 3.91
CA GLY A 64 3.93 6.55 4.84
C GLY A 64 2.64 6.88 4.10
N LYS A 65 1.99 7.99 4.49
CA LYS A 65 0.73 8.46 3.89
C LYS A 65 0.74 8.52 2.34
N PRO A 66 1.83 8.94 1.66
CA PRO A 66 1.85 8.94 0.19
C PRO A 66 1.69 7.56 -0.45
N VAL A 67 2.17 6.50 0.20
CA VAL A 67 1.98 5.12 -0.27
C VAL A 67 0.53 4.70 -0.14
N ASN A 68 -0.11 4.98 1.00
CA ASN A 68 -1.51 4.65 1.23
C ASN A 68 -2.39 5.33 0.18
N ARG A 69 -2.14 6.63 -0.07
CA ARG A 69 -2.83 7.39 -1.11
C ARG A 69 -2.63 6.80 -2.50
N ALA A 70 -1.40 6.40 -2.86
CA ALA A 70 -1.14 5.78 -4.16
C ALA A 70 -1.89 4.44 -4.35
N VAL A 71 -1.99 3.64 -3.27
CA VAL A 71 -2.78 2.39 -3.26
C VAL A 71 -4.27 2.71 -3.39
N GLU A 72 -4.80 3.66 -2.61
CA GLU A 72 -6.21 4.08 -2.67
C GLU A 72 -6.58 4.64 -4.05
N ASP A 73 -5.74 5.50 -4.64
CA ASP A 73 -5.93 6.04 -6.00
C ASP A 73 -5.90 4.93 -7.06
N TYR A 74 -5.12 3.86 -6.83
CA TYR A 74 -5.14 2.67 -7.67
C TYR A 74 -6.46 1.91 -7.52
N LEU A 75 -6.88 1.62 -6.27
CA LEU A 75 -8.15 0.93 -5.99
C LEU A 75 -9.36 1.70 -6.51
N PHE A 76 -9.35 3.02 -6.39
CA PHE A 76 -10.40 3.87 -6.92
C PHE A 76 -10.52 3.70 -8.44
N ARG A 77 -9.39 3.56 -9.16
CA ARG A 77 -9.40 3.38 -10.62
C ARG A 77 -9.76 1.97 -11.07
N VAL A 78 -9.19 0.93 -10.48
CA VAL A 78 -9.30 -0.45 -11.00
C VAL A 78 -9.95 -1.45 -10.05
N GLY A 79 -10.17 -1.10 -8.78
CA GLY A 79 -10.62 -2.04 -7.74
C GLY A 79 -11.96 -2.73 -8.03
N HIS A 80 -12.88 -2.06 -8.72
CA HIS A 80 -14.13 -2.69 -9.19
C HIS A 80 -13.88 -3.86 -10.15
N LYS A 81 -12.90 -3.75 -11.06
CA LYS A 81 -12.60 -4.80 -12.04
C LYS A 81 -11.72 -5.90 -11.47
N SER A 82 -10.66 -5.53 -10.74
CA SER A 82 -9.63 -6.48 -10.32
C SER A 82 -9.90 -7.14 -8.97
N LEU A 83 -10.61 -6.46 -8.07
CA LEU A 83 -10.81 -6.90 -6.67
C LEU A 83 -12.28 -7.12 -6.32
N GLN A 84 -13.19 -6.95 -7.28
CA GLN A 84 -14.64 -7.02 -7.05
C GLN A 84 -15.10 -6.07 -5.94
N LEU A 85 -14.44 -4.91 -5.84
CA LEU A 85 -14.76 -3.85 -4.89
C LEU A 85 -15.69 -2.82 -5.55
N ASP A 86 -16.85 -3.27 -6.05
CA ASP A 86 -17.75 -2.45 -6.86
C ASP A 86 -18.26 -1.21 -6.12
N LEU A 87 -18.55 -1.38 -4.83
CA LEU A 87 -19.09 -0.33 -3.97
C LEU A 87 -18.01 0.58 -3.37
N TYR A 88 -16.72 0.31 -3.57
CA TYR A 88 -15.63 1.10 -2.99
C TYR A 88 -15.64 2.58 -3.43
N ARG A 89 -16.18 2.88 -4.62
CA ARG A 89 -16.28 4.28 -5.08
C ARG A 89 -17.38 5.08 -4.41
N THR A 90 -18.45 4.40 -3.98
CA THR A 90 -19.71 5.02 -3.56
C THR A 90 -19.98 4.88 -2.08
N ASP A 91 -19.50 3.81 -1.45
CA ASP A 91 -19.78 3.50 -0.05
C ASP A 91 -18.61 3.88 0.86
N HIS A 92 -18.85 4.88 1.72
CA HIS A 92 -17.84 5.38 2.66
C HIS A 92 -17.46 4.38 3.76
N ILE A 93 -18.34 3.44 4.13
CA ILE A 93 -18.02 2.41 5.12
C ILE A 93 -16.95 1.49 4.54
N ILE A 94 -17.15 1.05 3.30
CA ILE A 94 -16.19 0.21 2.57
C ILE A 94 -14.86 0.95 2.37
N GLN A 95 -14.90 2.24 2.00
CA GLN A 95 -13.70 3.05 1.89
C GLN A 95 -12.93 3.12 3.20
N GLN A 96 -13.62 3.37 4.31
CA GLN A 96 -13.01 3.46 5.63
C GLN A 96 -12.40 2.11 6.06
N THR A 97 -13.11 1.00 5.88
CA THR A 97 -12.61 -0.34 6.20
C THR A 97 -11.34 -0.68 5.41
N VAL A 98 -11.35 -0.40 4.10
CA VAL A 98 -10.18 -0.61 3.23
C VAL A 98 -9.03 0.33 3.61
N HIS A 99 -9.30 1.60 3.91
CA HIS A 99 -8.29 2.57 4.36
C HIS A 99 -7.59 2.11 5.63
N THR A 100 -8.37 1.72 6.65
CA THR A 100 -7.84 1.19 7.92
C THR A 100 -6.98 -0.05 7.69
N PHE A 101 -7.45 -0.95 6.83
CA PHE A 101 -6.70 -2.14 6.44
C PHE A 101 -5.36 -1.79 5.76
N ILE A 102 -5.37 -0.89 4.77
CA ILE A 102 -4.16 -0.46 4.06
C ILE A 102 -3.17 0.16 5.04
N ALA A 103 -3.62 1.07 5.91
CA ALA A 103 -2.77 1.76 6.87
C ALA A 103 -2.10 0.78 7.86
N ALA A 104 -2.87 -0.16 8.41
CA ALA A 104 -2.36 -1.18 9.31
C ALA A 104 -1.34 -2.10 8.62
N PHE A 105 -1.66 -2.60 7.42
CA PHE A 105 -0.80 -3.57 6.73
C PHE A 105 0.48 -2.90 6.25
N GLN A 106 0.37 -1.67 5.75
CA GLN A 106 1.51 -0.87 5.31
C GLN A 106 2.48 -0.61 6.46
N ASN A 107 1.99 -0.30 7.66
CA ASN A 107 2.82 -0.09 8.84
C ASN A 107 3.53 -1.38 9.26
N SER A 108 2.79 -2.50 9.30
CA SER A 108 3.36 -3.82 9.59
C SER A 108 4.45 -4.20 8.58
N HIS A 109 4.15 -4.10 7.28
CA HIS A 109 5.09 -4.47 6.22
C HIS A 109 6.30 -3.53 6.16
N ARG A 110 6.15 -2.24 6.49
CA ARG A 110 7.30 -1.33 6.66
C ARG A 110 8.19 -1.75 7.82
N SER A 111 7.63 -2.22 8.92
CA SER A 111 8.43 -2.76 10.02
C SER A 111 9.26 -3.96 9.54
N ASN A 112 8.63 -4.88 8.80
CA ASN A 112 9.28 -6.07 8.25
C ASN A 112 10.34 -5.72 7.19
N LEU A 113 10.05 -4.82 6.25
CA LEU A 113 11.01 -4.36 5.25
C LEU A 113 12.23 -3.71 5.92
N ARG A 114 12.02 -2.89 6.95
CA ARG A 114 13.11 -2.34 7.75
C ARG A 114 13.96 -3.44 8.39
N LYS A 115 13.34 -4.47 9.01
CA LYS A 115 14.07 -5.62 9.57
C LYS A 115 14.92 -6.32 8.49
N LYS A 116 14.34 -6.59 7.30
CA LYS A 116 15.04 -7.18 6.15
C LYS A 116 16.25 -6.33 5.72
N VAL A 117 16.08 -5.01 5.60
CA VAL A 117 17.18 -4.07 5.23
C VAL A 117 18.28 -4.08 6.30
N PHE A 118 17.93 -4.03 7.58
CA PHE A 118 18.92 -4.04 8.67
C PHE A 118 19.72 -5.34 8.67
N THR A 119 19.05 -6.47 8.47
CA THR A 119 19.67 -7.80 8.36
C THR A 119 20.59 -7.87 7.16
N SER A 120 20.15 -7.40 5.99
CA SER A 120 20.98 -7.32 4.77
C SER A 120 22.26 -6.48 4.97
N VAL A 121 22.17 -5.38 5.72
CA VAL A 121 23.33 -4.54 6.06
C VAL A 121 24.25 -5.23 7.08
N LYS A 122 23.68 -5.85 8.12
CA LYS A 122 24.45 -6.56 9.17
C LYS A 122 25.23 -7.74 8.59
N ASN A 123 24.60 -8.50 7.69
CA ASN A 123 25.16 -9.70 7.09
C ASN A 123 26.02 -9.41 5.85
N GLY A 124 26.11 -8.13 5.42
CA GLY A 124 26.91 -7.76 4.26
C GLY A 124 26.43 -8.37 2.94
N GLN A 125 25.13 -8.64 2.80
CA GLN A 125 24.56 -9.27 1.61
C GLN A 125 24.81 -8.40 0.36
N SER A 126 25.02 -8.99 -0.82
CA SER A 126 25.13 -8.21 -2.06
C SER A 126 23.83 -7.45 -2.37
N LEU A 127 23.94 -6.22 -2.88
CA LEU A 127 22.79 -5.38 -3.23
C LEU A 127 21.86 -6.08 -4.21
N ARG A 128 22.44 -6.63 -5.28
CA ARG A 128 21.70 -7.32 -6.35
C ARG A 128 20.91 -8.52 -5.84
N ARG A 129 21.53 -9.37 -4.99
CA ARG A 129 20.83 -10.53 -4.41
C ARG A 129 19.68 -10.09 -3.51
N PHE A 130 19.89 -9.07 -2.69
CA PHE A 130 18.85 -8.57 -1.80
C PHE A 130 17.70 -7.90 -2.57
N ALA A 131 18.01 -7.02 -3.53
CA ALA A 131 17.02 -6.33 -4.35
C ALA A 131 16.22 -7.29 -5.23
N ASN A 132 16.88 -8.26 -5.86
CA ASN A 132 16.18 -9.31 -6.63
C ASN A 132 15.27 -10.14 -5.74
N LYS A 133 15.72 -10.55 -4.53
CA LYS A 133 14.85 -11.25 -3.57
C LYS A 133 13.60 -10.41 -3.23
N LEU A 134 13.74 -9.10 -3.05
CA LEU A 134 12.57 -8.23 -2.82
C LEU A 134 11.67 -8.14 -4.06
N ILE A 135 12.24 -8.07 -5.26
CA ILE A 135 11.45 -8.08 -6.50
C ILE A 135 10.67 -9.40 -6.60
N ASP A 136 11.32 -10.53 -6.40
CA ASP A 136 10.71 -11.86 -6.51
C ASP A 136 9.58 -12.08 -5.49
N THR A 137 9.71 -11.54 -4.26
CA THR A 137 8.70 -11.75 -3.21
C THR A 137 7.60 -10.68 -3.18
N ASP A 138 7.97 -9.42 -3.45
CA ASP A 138 7.13 -8.27 -3.15
C ASP A 138 6.66 -7.52 -4.41
N TYR A 139 7.21 -7.79 -5.60
CA TYR A 139 6.77 -7.15 -6.85
C TYR A 139 5.60 -7.90 -7.48
N GLU A 140 4.47 -7.20 -7.64
CA GLU A 140 3.31 -7.74 -8.37
C GLU A 140 3.30 -7.31 -9.85
N GLY A 141 2.94 -8.22 -10.74
CA GLY A 141 2.73 -7.97 -12.17
C GLY A 141 3.79 -8.60 -13.09
N LYS A 142 3.95 -8.02 -14.29
CA LYS A 142 5.02 -8.38 -15.22
C LYS A 142 6.37 -8.00 -14.63
N ASP A 143 7.41 -8.79 -14.89
CA ASP A 143 8.77 -8.46 -14.46
C ASP A 143 9.12 -7.00 -14.77
N PRO A 144 9.75 -6.29 -13.81
CA PRO A 144 10.06 -4.89 -13.98
C PRO A 144 10.99 -4.70 -15.19
N SER A 145 10.76 -3.62 -15.94
CA SER A 145 11.70 -3.21 -17.00
C SER A 145 13.11 -3.03 -16.43
N VAL A 146 14.13 -3.07 -17.30
CA VAL A 146 15.53 -2.88 -16.88
C VAL A 146 15.70 -1.56 -16.10
N GLU A 147 15.05 -0.50 -16.56
CA GLU A 147 15.07 0.82 -15.91
C GLU A 147 14.37 0.80 -14.55
N THR A 148 13.21 0.14 -14.48
CA THR A 148 12.43 0.02 -13.24
C THR A 148 13.20 -0.81 -12.21
N SER A 149 13.78 -1.92 -12.63
CA SER A 149 14.62 -2.79 -11.80
C SER A 149 15.82 -2.01 -11.26
N LYS A 150 16.50 -1.23 -12.11
CA LYS A 150 17.60 -0.33 -11.69
C LYS A 150 17.14 0.71 -10.67
N ALA A 151 15.97 1.31 -10.87
CA ALA A 151 15.42 2.27 -9.91
C ALA A 151 15.06 1.62 -8.55
N ILE A 152 14.57 0.37 -8.55
CA ILE A 152 14.36 -0.41 -7.33
C ILE A 152 15.70 -0.68 -6.63
N HIS A 153 16.73 -1.11 -7.37
CA HIS A 153 18.07 -1.33 -6.82
C HIS A 153 18.64 -0.07 -6.16
N ALA A 154 18.52 1.08 -6.81
CA ALA A 154 18.96 2.36 -6.25
C ALA A 154 18.16 2.76 -5.00
N GLN A 155 16.84 2.53 -5.00
CA GLN A 155 15.99 2.78 -3.85
C GLN A 155 16.39 1.91 -2.65
N VAL A 156 16.67 0.62 -2.89
CA VAL A 156 17.17 -0.32 -1.88
C VAL A 156 18.57 0.09 -1.40
N ALA A 157 19.47 0.50 -2.29
CA ALA A 157 20.79 1.02 -1.92
C ALA A 157 20.68 2.24 -1.00
N LEU A 158 19.75 3.16 -1.27
CA LEU A 158 19.45 4.27 -0.37
C LEU A 158 18.98 3.80 1.00
N MET A 159 18.05 2.84 1.06
CA MET A 159 17.61 2.24 2.33
C MET A 159 18.79 1.67 3.12
N ARG A 160 19.69 0.95 2.46
CA ARG A 160 20.89 0.39 3.10
C ARG A 160 21.82 1.49 3.59
N LYS A 161 22.08 2.53 2.78
CA LYS A 161 22.86 3.72 3.16
C LYS A 161 22.31 4.40 4.41
N THR A 162 20.97 4.54 4.51
CA THR A 162 20.30 5.07 5.70
C THR A 162 20.38 4.13 6.91
N ALA A 163 20.32 2.81 6.69
CA ALA A 163 20.36 1.82 7.76
C ALA A 163 21.77 1.62 8.37
N ARG A 164 22.85 1.71 7.58
CA ARG A 164 24.25 1.53 8.03
C ARG A 164 24.62 2.26 9.32
N PRO A 165 24.39 3.58 9.49
CA PRO A 165 24.70 4.26 10.74
C PRO A 165 23.79 3.86 11.90
N LEU A 166 22.61 3.30 11.62
CA LEU A 166 21.63 2.90 12.62
C LEU A 166 21.90 1.48 13.15
N VAL A 167 22.36 0.56 12.29
CA VAL A 167 22.72 -0.81 12.68
C VAL A 167 23.85 -0.83 13.72
N LYS A 168 24.77 0.14 13.67
CA LYS A 168 25.87 0.26 14.63
C LYS A 168 25.44 0.79 16.01
N LYS A 169 24.27 1.46 16.10
CA LYS A 169 23.78 2.01 17.37
C LYS A 169 23.07 0.90 18.15
N LYS A 170 23.47 0.68 19.40
CA LYS A 170 22.71 -0.17 20.33
C LYS A 170 21.37 0.49 20.64
N GLY A 171 20.32 0.10 19.92
CA GLY A 171 18.95 0.55 20.17
C GLY A 171 18.28 -0.23 21.30
N LYS A 172 17.28 0.38 21.96
CA LYS A 172 16.34 -0.35 22.81
C LYS A 172 15.46 -1.23 21.92
N LYS A 173 15.28 -2.50 22.27
CA LYS A 173 14.36 -3.42 21.58
C LYS A 173 12.96 -2.79 21.56
N GLY A 174 12.32 -2.74 20.39
CA GLY A 174 11.00 -2.13 20.20
C GLY A 174 10.97 -0.60 20.02
N GLY A 175 12.10 0.10 20.15
CA GLY A 175 12.14 1.55 19.96
C GLY A 175 12.08 2.00 18.50
N ASN A 176 11.57 3.21 18.25
CA ASN A 176 11.66 3.86 16.95
C ASN A 176 13.13 4.13 16.59
N THR A 177 13.62 3.50 15.53
CA THR A 177 15.01 3.67 15.05
C THR A 177 15.25 4.99 14.31
N GLY A 178 14.19 5.74 14.00
CA GLY A 178 14.25 6.93 13.15
C GLY A 178 14.55 6.61 11.68
N PHE A 179 14.59 5.33 11.29
CA PHE A 179 14.94 4.88 9.94
C PHE A 179 14.09 5.55 8.85
N TRP A 180 12.77 5.48 8.99
CA TRP A 180 11.85 6.03 7.99
C TRP A 180 11.91 7.56 7.91
N GLY A 181 12.09 8.25 9.05
CA GLY A 181 12.28 9.70 9.08
C GLY A 181 13.55 10.12 8.33
N ASN A 182 14.67 9.43 8.58
CA ASN A 182 15.94 9.68 7.90
C ASN A 182 15.86 9.36 6.39
N LEU A 183 15.17 8.27 6.02
CA LEU A 183 14.99 7.88 4.62
C LEU A 183 14.14 8.93 3.87
N ASN A 184 13.01 9.34 4.44
CA ASN A 184 12.17 10.39 3.86
C ASN A 184 12.90 11.73 3.80
N GLY A 185 13.77 12.04 4.78
CA GLY A 185 14.67 13.20 4.74
C GLY A 185 15.64 13.15 3.55
N ALA A 186 16.29 12.00 3.32
CA ALA A 186 17.19 11.80 2.19
C ALA A 186 16.46 11.90 0.85
N LEU A 187 15.27 11.29 0.73
CA LEU A 187 14.44 11.37 -0.46
C LEU A 187 14.01 12.80 -0.78
N ARG A 188 13.57 13.58 0.22
CA ARG A 188 13.26 15.02 0.03
C ARG A 188 14.47 15.79 -0.46
N GLY A 189 15.67 15.49 0.04
CA GLY A 189 16.92 16.10 -0.43
C GLY A 189 17.21 15.78 -1.89
N LEU A 190 16.95 14.54 -2.33
CA LEU A 190 17.12 14.12 -3.72
C LEU A 190 16.09 14.76 -4.65
N ILE A 191 14.84 14.84 -4.23
CA ILE A 191 13.78 15.52 -5.01
C ILE A 191 14.12 16.99 -5.21
N LYS A 192 14.65 17.67 -4.18
CA LYS A 192 15.10 19.07 -4.32
C LYS A 192 16.24 19.24 -5.34
N LYS A 193 17.08 18.21 -5.53
CA LYS A 193 18.21 18.25 -6.45
C LYS A 193 17.85 17.83 -7.87
N ASN A 194 17.02 16.80 -7.99
CA ASN A 194 16.76 16.10 -9.25
C ASN A 194 15.33 16.30 -9.75
N GLY A 195 14.45 16.99 -9.02
CA GLY A 195 13.03 17.12 -9.33
C GLY A 195 12.19 15.90 -8.93
N GLU A 196 10.87 16.01 -9.11
CA GLU A 196 9.91 14.96 -8.73
C GLU A 196 9.82 13.80 -9.73
N GLU A 197 10.14 14.08 -10.99
CA GLU A 197 10.07 13.13 -12.11
C GLU A 197 11.29 12.21 -12.14
N ARG A 198 11.09 10.96 -11.68
CA ARG A 198 12.13 9.93 -11.60
C ARG A 198 12.69 9.44 -12.94
N GLY A 199 12.05 9.79 -14.06
CA GLY A 199 12.48 9.38 -15.39
C GLY A 199 13.59 10.25 -16.00
N ASN A 200 13.99 11.35 -15.35
CA ASN A 200 14.97 12.27 -15.93
C ASN A 200 16.42 11.76 -15.81
N ALA A 201 17.30 12.36 -16.61
CA ALA A 201 18.72 11.97 -16.65
C ALA A 201 19.45 12.13 -15.31
N GLN A 202 19.02 13.09 -14.46
CA GLN A 202 19.62 13.32 -13.14
C GLN A 202 19.33 12.16 -12.19
N TRP A 203 18.12 11.64 -12.21
CA TRP A 203 17.74 10.46 -11.45
C TRP A 203 18.50 9.21 -11.93
N VAL A 204 18.63 9.03 -13.24
CA VAL A 204 19.40 7.90 -13.81
C VAL A 204 20.87 7.95 -13.40
N ALA A 205 21.50 9.12 -13.47
CA ALA A 205 22.88 9.31 -13.03
C ALA A 205 23.04 9.01 -11.52
N TRP A 206 22.09 9.48 -10.71
CA TRP A 206 22.08 9.18 -9.27
C TRP A 206 21.87 7.68 -8.99
N TYR A 207 21.04 6.98 -9.77
CA TYR A 207 20.87 5.54 -9.64
C TYR A 207 22.20 4.80 -9.82
N ASP A 208 22.96 5.14 -10.86
CA ASP A 208 24.28 4.54 -11.10
C ASP A 208 25.27 4.83 -9.96
N GLU A 209 25.29 6.07 -9.48
CA GLU A 209 26.16 6.49 -8.39
C GLU A 209 25.88 5.70 -7.10
N ILE A 210 24.61 5.68 -6.65
CA ILE A 210 24.28 5.06 -5.37
C ILE A 210 24.38 3.53 -5.39
N ILE A 211 24.09 2.90 -6.53
CA ILE A 211 24.29 1.46 -6.71
C ILE A 211 25.78 1.14 -6.59
N LYS A 212 26.63 1.87 -7.32
CA LYS A 212 28.09 1.67 -7.29
C LYS A 212 28.65 1.91 -5.89
N GLU A 213 28.22 2.95 -5.19
CA GLU A 213 28.63 3.22 -3.81
C GLU A 213 28.32 2.04 -2.87
N ASP A 214 27.12 1.45 -2.96
CA ASP A 214 26.72 0.36 -2.08
C ASP A 214 27.42 -0.97 -2.43
N GLU A 215 27.64 -1.23 -3.72
CA GLU A 215 28.39 -2.39 -4.23
C GLU A 215 29.87 -2.34 -3.82
N VAL A 216 30.51 -1.16 -3.80
CA VAL A 216 31.90 -1.02 -3.31
C VAL A 216 32.02 -1.48 -1.86
N ILE A 217 31.00 -1.26 -1.03
CA ILE A 217 31.06 -1.62 0.39
C ILE A 217 30.69 -3.10 0.62
N THR A 218 29.79 -3.67 -0.18
CA THR A 218 29.26 -5.03 0.03
C THR A 218 29.94 -6.09 -0.84
N GLY A 219 30.70 -5.65 -1.86
CA GLY A 219 31.31 -6.50 -2.86
C GLY A 219 30.30 -6.92 -3.95
N PRO A 220 30.76 -7.12 -5.20
CA PRO A 220 29.88 -7.47 -6.33
C PRO A 220 29.27 -8.87 -6.20
N THR A 221 29.87 -9.75 -5.41
CA THR A 221 29.55 -11.19 -5.37
C THR A 221 29.45 -11.73 -3.94
N GLY A 222 29.22 -10.88 -2.94
CA GLY A 222 29.19 -11.27 -1.53
C GLY A 222 28.11 -12.32 -1.22
N ASP A 223 28.42 -13.59 -1.47
CA ASP A 223 27.80 -14.76 -0.86
C ASP A 223 28.33 -14.86 0.56
N ALA A 224 28.00 -13.86 1.37
CA ALA A 224 28.03 -14.05 2.81
C ALA A 224 27.09 -15.22 3.11
N VAL A 225 27.66 -16.31 3.62
CA VAL A 225 26.96 -17.51 4.07
C VAL A 225 25.80 -17.05 4.93
N MET A 226 24.58 -17.38 4.48
CA MET A 226 23.38 -17.16 5.27
C MET A 226 23.59 -17.96 6.56
N SER A 227 23.88 -17.31 7.68
CA SER A 227 23.43 -17.89 8.93
C SER A 227 21.92 -17.85 8.85
N GLU A 228 21.33 -19.03 8.82
CA GLU A 228 19.92 -19.28 9.14
C GLU A 228 19.69 -18.81 10.58
N ASP A 229 19.79 -17.50 10.83
CA ASP A 229 19.03 -16.88 11.90
C ASP A 229 17.59 -16.89 11.38
N GLU A 230 17.00 -18.08 11.44
CA GLU A 230 15.58 -18.39 11.34
C GLU A 230 14.87 -17.64 12.47
N ASP A 231 14.77 -16.33 12.35
CA ASP A 231 13.55 -15.66 12.77
C ASP A 231 12.48 -16.06 11.75
N GLU A 232 12.04 -17.32 11.83
CA GLU A 232 10.73 -17.78 11.36
C GLU A 232 9.67 -16.98 12.14
N ASP A 233 9.56 -15.68 11.82
CA ASP A 233 8.34 -14.93 12.04
C ASP A 233 7.35 -15.53 11.03
N ASN A 234 6.73 -16.64 11.45
CA ASN A 234 5.56 -17.24 10.84
C ASN A 234 4.58 -16.08 10.52
N ASP A 235 4.44 -15.77 9.23
CA ASP A 235 3.68 -14.65 8.67
C ASP A 235 2.14 -14.85 8.86
N ASP A 236 1.75 -15.62 9.87
CA ASP A 236 0.40 -15.75 10.40
C ASP A 236 0.17 -14.61 11.41
N LEU A 237 0.28 -13.38 10.90
CA LEU A 237 -0.14 -12.19 11.63
C LEU A 237 -1.68 -12.20 11.66
N GLU A 238 -2.22 -12.88 12.67
CA GLU A 238 -3.60 -12.69 13.10
C GLU A 238 -3.79 -11.19 13.35
N TYR A 239 -4.55 -10.58 12.44
CA TYR A 239 -4.85 -9.16 12.46
C TYR A 239 -5.72 -8.89 13.68
N ASP A 240 -5.14 -8.38 14.77
CA ASP A 240 -5.96 -7.93 15.91
C ASP A 240 -6.73 -6.67 15.47
N GLU A 241 -7.98 -6.85 15.06
CA GLU A 241 -8.92 -5.78 14.65
C GLU A 241 -9.08 -4.68 15.72
N ARG A 242 -8.61 -4.91 16.96
CA ARG A 242 -8.74 -3.97 18.08
C ARG A 242 -7.72 -2.82 18.09
N GLY A 243 -6.71 -2.84 17.21
CA GLY A 243 -5.68 -1.78 17.17
C GLY A 243 -6.04 -0.52 16.37
N ALA A 244 -7.17 -0.50 15.66
CA ALA A 244 -7.51 0.56 14.71
C ALA A 244 -7.89 1.91 15.33
N THR A 245 -8.11 2.00 16.65
CA THR A 245 -8.59 3.23 17.31
C THR A 245 -7.49 4.14 17.86
N GLU A 246 -6.21 3.74 17.88
CA GLU A 246 -5.15 4.50 18.56
C GLU A 246 -4.10 5.16 17.64
N ILE A 247 -4.25 5.06 16.30
CA ILE A 247 -3.27 5.60 15.32
C ILE A 247 -3.73 6.96 14.76
N LEU A 248 -4.01 7.93 15.62
CA LEU A 248 -4.28 9.33 15.23
C LEU A 248 -3.47 10.38 16.03
N GLY A 249 -2.36 9.97 16.65
CA GLY A 249 -1.42 10.90 17.28
C GLY A 249 -0.03 10.72 16.67
N GLU A 250 0.69 11.82 16.45
CA GLU A 250 2.10 11.89 16.03
C GLU A 250 2.35 11.84 14.52
N ASP A 251 1.89 12.89 13.82
CA ASP A 251 2.61 13.51 12.70
C ASP A 251 2.15 14.99 12.60
N GLU A 252 2.32 15.77 13.68
CA GLU A 252 2.33 17.24 13.60
C GLU A 252 3.78 17.71 13.52
N GLU A 253 4.27 17.96 12.29
CA GLU A 253 5.40 18.89 12.11
C GLU A 253 5.34 19.59 10.73
N SER A 254 4.76 20.79 10.74
CA SER A 254 4.99 21.92 9.82
C SER A 254 4.83 21.69 8.30
N LEU A 255 3.57 21.74 7.83
CA LEU A 255 3.27 22.16 6.45
C LEU A 255 3.36 23.69 6.40
N ALA A 256 4.47 24.22 5.89
CA ALA A 256 4.53 25.59 5.42
C ALA A 256 3.52 25.75 4.26
N THR A 257 2.63 26.72 4.41
CA THR A 257 1.67 27.17 3.40
C THR A 257 2.38 27.52 2.09
N VAL A 258 2.14 26.74 1.04
CA VAL A 258 2.47 27.10 -0.35
C VAL A 258 1.21 27.72 -0.97
N PRO A 259 1.32 28.88 -1.65
CA PRO A 259 0.16 29.58 -2.17
C PRO A 259 -0.46 28.83 -3.34
N THR A 260 -1.80 28.77 -3.30
CA THR A 260 -2.68 28.29 -4.37
C THR A 260 -2.38 29.04 -5.68
N ALA A 261 -1.67 28.39 -6.59
CA ALA A 261 -1.53 28.83 -7.98
C ALA A 261 -2.38 27.91 -8.88
N ALA A 262 -3.03 28.56 -9.84
CA ALA A 262 -4.06 28.04 -10.73
C ALA A 262 -3.78 26.64 -11.31
N ALA A 263 -4.82 25.82 -11.32
CA ALA A 263 -4.87 24.54 -12.01
C ALA A 263 -4.63 24.72 -13.51
N ALA A 264 -3.45 24.30 -13.98
CA ALA A 264 -3.23 23.94 -15.37
C ALA A 264 -3.51 22.43 -15.53
N PRO A 265 -4.12 22.01 -16.64
CA PRO A 265 -4.47 20.60 -16.88
C PRO A 265 -3.18 19.78 -17.07
N PHE A 266 -2.98 18.79 -16.19
CA PHE A 266 -1.89 17.84 -16.34
C PHE A 266 -2.11 17.01 -17.61
N ALA A 267 -1.14 17.09 -18.51
CA ALA A 267 -1.07 16.32 -19.72
C ALA A 267 -1.16 14.82 -19.40
N VAL A 268 -2.14 14.18 -20.03
CA VAL A 268 -2.28 12.73 -20.13
C VAL A 268 -1.01 12.18 -20.79
N GLN A 269 -0.24 11.36 -20.08
CA GLN A 269 0.69 10.46 -20.76
C GLN A 269 -0.12 9.36 -21.45
N PRO A 270 0.13 9.06 -22.73
CA PRO A 270 -0.60 8.03 -23.45
C PRO A 270 -0.07 6.63 -23.10
N GLU A 271 -1.03 5.69 -23.05
CA GLU A 271 -0.93 4.24 -23.23
C GLU A 271 0.25 3.48 -22.63
N ILE A 272 -0.05 2.72 -21.57
CA ILE A 272 0.55 1.39 -21.40
C ILE A 272 -0.59 0.39 -21.53
N GLU A 273 -0.61 -0.29 -22.68
CA GLU A 273 -1.30 -1.55 -22.90
C GLU A 273 -0.97 -2.52 -21.77
N MET A 274 -1.95 -2.80 -20.92
CA MET A 274 -1.98 -4.01 -20.11
C MET A 274 -3.42 -4.47 -20.00
N LEU A 275 -3.70 -5.60 -20.66
CA LEU A 275 -4.59 -6.71 -20.29
C LEU A 275 -5.31 -7.26 -21.53
N GLY A 276 -4.55 -8.01 -22.35
CA GLY A 276 -5.11 -9.18 -23.01
C GLY A 276 -5.34 -10.25 -21.94
N LEU A 277 -6.53 -10.24 -21.37
CA LEU A 277 -7.14 -11.42 -20.76
C LEU A 277 -8.19 -11.86 -21.78
N ASP A 278 -7.98 -13.04 -22.38
CA ASP A 278 -9.04 -13.78 -23.05
C ASP A 278 -10.22 -14.01 -22.11
#